data_AF-A0AA49K9L8-F1
#
_entry.id   AF-A0AA49K9L8-F1
#
_cell.length_a   1.000
_cell.length_b   1.000
_cell.length_c   1.000
_cell.angle_alpha   90.00
_cell.angle_beta   90.00
_cell.angle_gamma   90.00
#
_symmetry.space_group_name_H-M   'P 1'
#
loop_
_entity.id
_entity.type
_entity.pdbx_description
1 polymer ?
#
loop_
_entity_poly.entity_id
_entity_poly.type
_entity_poly.pdbx_seq_one_letter_code
_entity_poly.pdbx_strand_id
1 'polypeptide(L)'
;NVTSEGSLRRGITDSTNVTLPTMNDIRSCLNLRDFDSPPYFTNSSFSFPCRNALEGYDKPDGELDSSVSNLHNLVHLFLNGTSALSHSAANDPIFLVLHAFTDAIFEEWMRRSRENASFPDEMAPIGHNRDYNMVPFFPPVTNEQIYMASEQLGYSYAIELEETDSRPAVFLLGSTLGGIFLGLLLLLLLSVLYVQQRKKREFEPLLNAEFTTTKYTEEA
;
A
#
# COMPACT_ATOMS: atom_id res chain seq x y z
N ASN A 1 2.22 -23.60 37.18
CA ASN A 1 3.20 -24.62 37.59
C ASN A 1 4.57 -24.10 37.16
N VAL A 2 5.59 -24.08 38.03
CA VAL A 2 6.93 -23.50 37.75
C VAL A 2 7.98 -24.62 37.61
N THR A 3 7.58 -25.73 36.99
CA THR A 3 8.50 -26.83 36.68
C THR A 3 9.15 -26.56 35.34
N SER A 4 10.47 -26.64 35.27
CA SER A 4 11.22 -26.49 34.02
C SER A 4 10.78 -27.54 32.99
N GLU A 5 10.42 -27.10 31.80
CA GLU A 5 10.11 -27.96 30.66
C GLU A 5 11.38 -28.43 29.94
N GLY A 6 11.19 -29.09 28.78
CA GLY A 6 12.30 -29.55 27.93
C GLY A 6 13.14 -28.41 27.35
N SER A 7 14.25 -28.77 26.71
CA SER A 7 15.14 -27.82 26.04
C SER A 7 14.45 -27.14 24.86
N LEU A 8 14.84 -25.88 24.59
CA LEU A 8 14.48 -25.14 23.38
C LEU A 8 14.86 -25.92 22.11
N ARG A 9 13.95 -25.94 21.13
CA ARG A 9 14.13 -26.62 19.84
C ARG A 9 14.01 -25.61 18.70
N ARG A 10 14.90 -25.72 17.71
CA ARG A 10 14.87 -24.96 16.45
C ARG A 10 15.34 -25.87 15.32
N GLY A 11 14.87 -25.63 14.10
CA GLY A 11 15.26 -26.39 12.91
C GLY A 11 14.99 -27.89 13.02
N ILE A 12 13.85 -28.30 13.60
CA ILE A 12 13.52 -29.73 13.80
C ILE A 12 13.46 -30.48 12.45
N THR A 13 13.14 -29.79 11.36
CA THR A 13 13.10 -30.33 10.00
C THR A 13 14.10 -29.58 9.12
N ASP A 14 15.06 -30.30 8.52
CA ASP A 14 16.07 -29.76 7.59
C ASP A 14 15.49 -29.28 6.23
N SER A 15 14.16 -29.33 6.05
CA SER A 15 13.51 -29.23 4.74
C SER A 15 12.31 -28.28 4.70
N THR A 16 12.32 -27.18 5.45
CA THR A 16 11.37 -26.10 5.17
C THR A 16 11.96 -25.24 4.06
N ASN A 17 11.46 -25.37 2.83
CA ASN A 17 11.68 -24.41 1.72
C ASN A 17 11.01 -23.05 2.03
N VAL A 18 11.23 -22.54 3.24
CA VAL A 18 10.61 -21.35 3.78
C VAL A 18 11.67 -20.26 3.78
N THR A 19 11.44 -19.24 2.98
CA THR A 19 12.27 -18.03 2.96
C THR A 19 11.66 -17.00 3.90
N LEU A 20 12.52 -16.23 4.58
CA LEU A 20 12.06 -15.12 5.40
C LEU A 20 11.29 -14.08 4.55
N PRO A 21 10.38 -13.30 5.17
CA PRO A 21 9.70 -12.21 4.50
C PRO A 21 10.68 -11.21 3.89
N THR A 22 10.26 -10.57 2.80
CA THR A 22 11.03 -9.54 2.11
C THR A 22 10.61 -8.14 2.54
N MET A 23 11.44 -7.14 2.27
CA MET A 23 11.05 -5.73 2.48
C MET A 23 9.85 -5.31 1.62
N ASN A 24 9.59 -5.97 0.49
CA ASN A 24 8.40 -5.69 -0.32
C ASN A 24 7.13 -6.13 0.41
N ASP A 25 7.17 -7.25 1.13
CA ASP A 25 6.03 -7.72 1.92
C ASP A 25 5.67 -6.70 3.00
N ILE A 26 6.68 -6.14 3.68
CA ILE A 26 6.49 -5.06 4.67
C ILE A 26 5.89 -3.81 4.00
N ARG A 27 6.42 -3.39 2.85
CA ARG A 27 5.90 -2.21 2.13
C ARG A 27 4.45 -2.38 1.69
N SER A 28 4.07 -3.56 1.21
CA SER A 28 2.69 -3.85 0.82
C SER A 28 1.75 -3.77 2.02
N CYS A 29 2.15 -4.33 3.17
CA CYS A 29 1.42 -4.22 4.43
C CYS A 29 1.25 -2.75 4.89
N LEU A 30 2.30 -1.94 4.81
CA LEU A 30 2.27 -0.52 5.19
C LEU A 30 1.39 0.35 4.28
N ASN A 31 1.01 -0.13 3.10
CA ASN A 31 0.12 0.58 2.18
C ASN A 31 -1.38 0.26 2.42
N LEU A 32 -1.68 -0.70 3.29
CA LEU A 32 -3.06 -1.04 3.65
C LEU A 32 -3.67 0.06 4.51
N ARG A 33 -4.93 0.43 4.22
CA ARG A 33 -5.59 1.58 4.86
C ARG A 33 -6.27 1.21 6.17
N ASP A 34 -6.92 0.06 6.19
CA ASP A 34 -7.70 -0.38 7.34
C ASP A 34 -6.82 -1.21 8.28
N PHE A 35 -6.99 -1.00 9.58
CA PHE A 35 -6.37 -1.80 10.62
C PHE A 35 -6.93 -3.22 10.66
N ASP A 36 -8.25 -3.36 10.56
CA ASP A 36 -9.00 -4.62 10.58
C ASP A 36 -10.29 -4.49 9.74
N SER A 37 -10.90 -5.62 9.34
CA SER A 37 -12.17 -5.62 8.61
C SER A 37 -13.03 -6.81 9.04
N PRO A 38 -14.38 -6.71 8.98
CA PRO A 38 -15.24 -7.85 9.29
C PRO A 38 -14.87 -9.11 8.50
N PRO A 39 -14.86 -10.31 9.14
CA PRO A 39 -15.37 -10.63 10.46
C PRO A 39 -14.36 -10.48 11.62
N TYR A 40 -13.29 -9.68 11.45
CA TYR A 40 -12.25 -9.44 12.46
C TYR A 40 -11.57 -10.73 12.92
N PHE A 41 -11.38 -11.64 11.97
CA PHE A 41 -10.80 -12.96 12.20
C PHE A 41 -9.71 -13.26 11.15
N THR A 42 -9.19 -14.49 11.15
CA THR A 42 -8.13 -14.91 10.23
C THR A 42 -8.55 -14.91 8.75
N ASN A 43 -9.85 -14.83 8.46
CA ASN A 43 -10.43 -14.79 7.12
C ASN A 43 -11.02 -13.42 6.75
N SER A 44 -10.38 -12.33 7.17
CA SER A 44 -10.87 -10.97 6.91
C SER A 44 -10.61 -10.54 5.47
N SER A 45 -11.50 -10.95 4.55
CA SER A 45 -11.27 -10.87 3.09
C SER A 45 -11.76 -9.60 2.40
N PHE A 46 -12.56 -8.75 3.06
CA PHE A 46 -13.29 -7.70 2.33
C PHE A 46 -12.48 -6.43 2.09
N SER A 47 -11.39 -6.18 2.83
CA SER A 47 -10.51 -5.02 2.59
C SER A 47 -9.03 -5.24 2.95
N PHE A 48 -8.63 -6.49 3.24
CA PHE A 48 -7.25 -6.91 3.52
C PHE A 48 -6.55 -6.01 4.53
N PRO A 49 -6.93 -6.13 5.81
CA PRO A 49 -6.46 -5.19 6.80
C PRO A 49 -5.01 -5.43 7.21
N CYS A 50 -4.34 -4.36 7.65
CA CYS A 50 -2.96 -4.40 8.11
C CYS A 50 -2.73 -5.44 9.22
N ARG A 51 -3.68 -5.61 10.16
CA ARG A 51 -3.59 -6.61 11.23
C ARG A 51 -3.44 -8.03 10.67
N ASN A 52 -4.32 -8.45 9.76
CA ASN A 52 -4.31 -9.83 9.23
C ASN A 52 -3.11 -10.09 8.31
N ALA A 53 -2.70 -9.08 7.53
CA ALA A 53 -1.51 -9.14 6.68
C ALA A 53 -0.22 -9.23 7.51
N LEU A 54 -0.06 -8.37 8.52
CA LEU A 54 1.11 -8.34 9.41
C LEU A 54 1.22 -9.59 10.27
N GLU A 55 0.10 -10.06 10.81
CA GLU A 55 0.00 -11.32 11.55
C GLU A 55 0.39 -12.50 10.66
N GLY A 56 0.07 -12.42 9.37
CA GLY A 56 0.53 -13.36 8.34
C GLY A 56 -0.48 -14.45 8.01
N TYR A 57 -1.78 -14.14 8.08
CA TYR A 57 -2.86 -15.02 7.59
C TYR A 57 -3.31 -14.67 6.16
N ASP A 58 -2.96 -13.46 5.69
CA ASP A 58 -3.17 -13.02 4.31
C ASP A 58 -1.83 -12.82 3.59
N LYS A 59 -1.86 -12.82 2.26
CA LYS A 59 -0.71 -12.32 1.50
C LYS A 59 -0.54 -10.80 1.75
N PRO A 60 0.70 -10.28 1.69
CA PRO A 60 0.98 -8.87 1.93
C PRO A 60 0.37 -7.93 0.88
N ASP A 61 0.04 -8.46 -0.30
CA ASP A 61 -0.66 -7.78 -1.39
C ASP A 61 -2.20 -7.79 -1.24
N GLY A 62 -2.73 -8.44 -0.20
CA GLY A 62 -4.15 -8.54 0.04
C GLY A 62 -4.86 -9.56 -0.85
N GLU A 63 -4.26 -10.72 -1.14
CA GLU A 63 -4.98 -11.86 -1.71
C GLU A 63 -5.20 -12.94 -0.63
N LEU A 64 -6.44 -13.42 -0.47
CA LEU A 64 -6.77 -14.48 0.48
C LEU A 64 -6.34 -15.84 -0.06
N ASP A 65 -5.27 -16.40 0.50
CA ASP A 65 -4.88 -17.79 0.27
C ASP A 65 -4.69 -18.45 1.64
N SER A 66 -5.59 -19.37 1.98
CA SER A 66 -5.62 -20.09 3.27
C SER A 66 -4.39 -20.97 3.51
N SER A 67 -3.48 -21.09 2.54
CA SER A 67 -2.21 -21.80 2.64
C SER A 67 -1.01 -20.89 2.87
N VAL A 68 -1.18 -19.56 2.86
CA VAL A 68 -0.05 -18.63 2.97
C VAL A 68 0.13 -18.14 4.39
N SER A 69 1.25 -18.53 4.99
CA SER A 69 1.81 -17.82 6.13
C SER A 69 2.76 -16.75 5.62
N ASN A 70 2.58 -15.51 6.05
CA ASN A 70 3.50 -14.41 5.73
C ASN A 70 4.02 -13.72 7.00
N LEU A 71 4.89 -12.72 6.85
CA LEU A 71 5.41 -11.82 7.88
C LEU A 71 5.62 -12.52 9.23
N HIS A 72 4.83 -12.18 10.26
CA HIS A 72 4.96 -12.74 11.61
C HIS A 72 4.86 -14.28 11.65
N ASN A 73 3.78 -14.85 11.11
CA ASN A 73 3.59 -16.31 11.10
C ASN A 73 4.68 -17.03 10.30
N LEU A 74 5.19 -16.43 9.22
CA LEU A 74 6.25 -17.02 8.40
C LEU A 74 7.57 -17.12 9.17
N VAL A 75 7.91 -16.13 10.00
CA VAL A 75 9.12 -16.19 10.83
C VAL A 75 8.99 -17.25 11.92
N HIS A 76 7.81 -17.37 12.55
CA HIS A 76 7.54 -18.46 13.50
C HIS A 76 7.72 -19.84 12.84
N LEU A 77 7.20 -20.02 11.63
CA LEU A 77 7.38 -21.25 10.86
C LEU A 77 8.83 -21.49 10.43
N PHE A 78 9.55 -20.44 10.01
CA PHE A 78 10.95 -20.52 9.61
C PHE A 78 11.85 -21.06 10.73
N LEU A 79 11.60 -20.64 11.98
CA LEU A 79 12.38 -21.10 13.14
C LEU A 79 12.16 -22.60 13.44
N ASN A 80 11.02 -23.15 12.99
CA ASN A 80 10.68 -24.57 13.00
C ASN A 80 11.06 -25.31 14.29
N GLY A 81 10.27 -25.10 15.35
CA GLY A 81 10.54 -25.69 16.66
C GLY A 81 9.67 -25.06 17.75
N THR A 82 10.25 -24.75 18.91
CA THR A 82 9.55 -24.12 20.03
C THR A 82 8.86 -22.81 19.62
N SER A 83 9.49 -22.01 18.76
CA SER A 83 8.92 -20.76 18.27
C SER A 83 7.72 -20.96 17.32
N ALA A 84 7.57 -22.11 16.67
CA ALA A 84 6.51 -22.34 15.69
C ALA A 84 5.13 -22.65 16.33
N LEU A 85 5.08 -22.83 17.65
CA LEU A 85 3.87 -23.21 18.39
C LEU A 85 3.44 -22.06 19.30
N SER A 86 2.23 -21.51 19.09
CA SER A 86 1.77 -20.30 19.81
C SER A 86 1.82 -20.40 21.33
N HIS A 87 1.60 -21.60 21.90
CA HIS A 87 1.62 -21.80 23.35
C HIS A 87 3.03 -21.86 23.96
N SER A 88 4.07 -22.09 23.16
CA SER A 88 5.46 -22.21 23.63
C SER A 88 6.42 -21.21 22.98
N ALA A 89 5.95 -20.41 22.02
CA ALA A 89 6.80 -19.51 21.25
C ALA A 89 7.57 -18.51 22.13
N ALA A 90 6.94 -17.98 23.17
CA ALA A 90 7.56 -17.07 24.13
C ALA A 90 8.70 -17.68 24.96
N ASN A 91 8.89 -19.01 24.95
CA ASN A 91 10.07 -19.65 25.56
C ASN A 91 11.35 -19.46 24.72
N ASP A 92 11.21 -19.10 23.44
CA ASP A 92 12.35 -18.75 22.59
C ASP A 92 12.64 -17.24 22.70
N PRO A 93 13.85 -16.80 23.12
CA PRO A 93 14.16 -15.37 23.24
C PRO A 93 14.07 -14.60 21.92
N ILE A 94 14.11 -15.27 20.76
CA ILE A 94 13.87 -14.65 19.45
C ILE A 94 12.45 -14.07 19.38
N PHE A 95 11.48 -14.62 20.13
CA PHE A 95 10.12 -14.10 20.24
C PHE A 95 10.10 -12.60 20.56
N LEU A 96 10.93 -12.15 21.50
CA LEU A 96 10.99 -10.74 21.88
C LEU A 96 11.45 -9.86 20.72
N VAL A 97 12.50 -10.29 20.02
CA VAL A 97 13.05 -9.53 18.88
C VAL A 97 12.06 -9.51 17.71
N LEU A 98 11.41 -10.65 17.43
CA LEU A 98 10.38 -10.77 16.41
C LEU A 98 9.21 -9.82 16.71
N HIS A 99 8.63 -9.89 17.90
CA HIS A 99 7.49 -9.05 18.26
C HIS A 99 7.85 -7.58 18.41
N ALA A 100 9.07 -7.23 18.82
CA ALA A 100 9.53 -5.84 18.78
C ALA A 100 9.61 -5.30 17.35
N PHE A 101 10.01 -6.13 16.37
CA PHE A 101 9.99 -5.74 14.96
C PHE A 101 8.58 -5.67 14.38
N THR A 102 7.69 -6.59 14.77
CA THR A 102 6.27 -6.53 14.43
C THR A 102 5.63 -5.25 14.97
N ASP A 103 5.92 -4.87 16.21
CA ASP A 103 5.45 -3.61 16.81
C ASP A 103 6.01 -2.38 16.07
N ALA A 104 7.27 -2.40 15.65
CA ALA A 104 7.85 -1.33 14.84
C ALA A 104 7.14 -1.15 13.47
N ILE A 105 6.71 -2.24 12.84
CA ILE A 105 5.91 -2.17 11.60
C ILE A 105 4.52 -1.60 11.89
N PHE A 106 3.89 -2.03 12.99
CA PHE A 106 2.59 -1.52 13.42
C PHE A 106 2.65 -0.01 13.73
N GLU A 107 3.69 0.45 14.43
CA GLU A 107 3.94 1.85 14.71
C GLU A 107 4.08 2.67 13.42
N GLU A 108 4.88 2.19 12.46
CA GLU A 108 5.04 2.87 11.18
C GLU A 108 3.71 2.91 10.40
N TRP A 109 2.89 1.86 10.49
CA TRP A 109 1.55 1.87 9.91
C TRP A 109 0.65 2.91 10.60
N MET A 110 0.65 2.99 11.94
CA MET A 110 -0.12 4.01 12.69
C MET A 110 0.30 5.43 12.33
N ARG A 111 1.60 5.68 12.12
CA ARG A 111 2.13 6.98 11.68
C ARG A 111 1.60 7.39 10.29
N ARG A 112 1.44 6.41 9.39
CA ARG A 112 0.95 6.62 8.00
C ARG A 112 -0.57 6.70 7.92
N SER A 113 -1.26 5.93 8.74
CA SER A 113 -2.72 5.89 8.79
C SER A 113 -3.24 7.19 9.42
N ARG A 114 -4.16 7.87 8.73
CA ARG A 114 -4.67 9.18 9.17
C ARG A 114 -5.92 9.09 10.04
N GLU A 115 -6.53 7.91 10.17
CA GLU A 115 -7.81 7.73 10.86
C GLU A 115 -7.92 6.35 11.53
N ASN A 116 -8.29 6.34 12.82
CA ASN A 116 -8.54 5.16 13.69
C ASN A 116 -9.76 4.30 13.28
N ALA A 117 -10.11 4.27 12.00
CA ALA A 117 -11.49 4.05 11.59
C ALA A 117 -11.96 2.57 11.55
N SER A 118 -11.10 1.59 11.85
CA SER A 118 -11.45 0.19 11.61
C SER A 118 -11.13 -0.79 12.76
N PHE A 119 -10.81 -0.30 13.97
CA PHE A 119 -10.76 -1.18 15.14
C PHE A 119 -12.21 -1.44 15.63
N PRO A 120 -12.73 -2.69 15.60
CA PRO A 120 -14.08 -3.02 16.05
C PRO A 120 -14.37 -2.69 17.52
N ASP A 121 -15.48 -1.99 17.74
CA ASP A 121 -16.08 -1.83 19.07
C ASP A 121 -16.80 -3.10 19.51
N GLU A 122 -17.44 -3.80 18.56
CA GLU A 122 -18.26 -4.99 18.80
C GLU A 122 -18.10 -6.02 17.67
N MET A 123 -18.62 -7.23 17.91
CA MET A 123 -18.63 -8.37 16.97
C MET A 123 -17.26 -8.95 16.59
N ALA A 124 -16.17 -8.51 17.22
CA ALA A 124 -14.91 -9.21 17.14
C ALA A 124 -14.97 -10.52 17.97
N PRO A 125 -14.06 -11.46 17.72
CA PRO A 125 -13.87 -12.61 18.60
C PRO A 125 -13.70 -12.20 20.07
N ILE A 126 -14.08 -13.08 20.99
CA ILE A 126 -13.99 -12.81 22.43
C ILE A 126 -12.56 -12.37 22.82
N GLY A 127 -12.43 -11.21 23.46
CA GLY A 127 -11.13 -10.62 23.81
C GLY A 127 -10.61 -9.54 22.85
N HIS A 128 -11.16 -9.45 21.64
CA HIS A 128 -10.62 -8.61 20.56
C HIS A 128 -11.39 -7.31 20.31
N ASN A 129 -12.48 -7.05 21.04
CA ASN A 129 -13.16 -5.75 20.96
C ASN A 129 -12.28 -4.63 21.53
N ARG A 130 -12.40 -3.41 21.01
CA ARG A 130 -11.67 -2.20 21.43
C ARG A 130 -11.63 -2.01 22.96
N ASP A 131 -12.78 -2.12 23.62
CA ASP A 131 -12.92 -1.87 25.06
C ASP A 131 -12.65 -3.10 25.94
N TYR A 132 -12.23 -4.22 25.34
CA TYR A 132 -11.97 -5.44 26.09
C TYR A 132 -10.65 -5.33 26.85
N ASN A 133 -10.63 -5.76 28.12
CA ASN A 133 -9.41 -5.86 28.91
C ASN A 133 -8.54 -7.01 28.37
N MET A 134 -7.34 -6.72 27.90
CA MET A 134 -6.40 -7.70 27.40
C MET A 134 -6.05 -8.71 28.49
N VAL A 135 -6.40 -9.97 28.24
CA VAL A 135 -6.18 -11.07 29.18
C VAL A 135 -4.73 -11.55 29.04
N PRO A 136 -3.98 -11.82 30.14
CA PRO A 136 -4.36 -11.72 31.55
C PRO A 136 -3.67 -10.54 32.28
N PHE A 137 -3.52 -9.37 31.66
CA PHE A 137 -2.78 -8.26 32.28
C PHE A 137 -3.44 -7.72 33.55
N PHE A 138 -2.61 -7.32 34.51
CA PHE A 138 -3.03 -6.69 35.76
C PHE A 138 -2.09 -5.54 36.13
N PRO A 139 -2.58 -4.32 36.42
CA PRO A 139 -3.99 -3.91 36.42
C PRO A 139 -4.65 -4.05 35.04
N PRO A 140 -5.99 -4.11 34.94
CA PRO A 140 -6.67 -4.26 33.66
C PRO A 140 -6.30 -3.16 32.67
N VAL A 141 -5.92 -3.55 31.45
CA VAL A 141 -5.59 -2.64 30.35
C VAL A 141 -6.45 -3.01 29.13
N THR A 142 -7.13 -2.04 28.53
CA THR A 142 -7.96 -2.29 27.33
C THR A 142 -7.13 -2.25 26.05
N ASN A 143 -7.63 -2.83 24.95
CA ASN A 143 -6.97 -2.70 23.65
C ASN A 143 -6.83 -1.23 23.23
N GLU A 144 -7.86 -0.39 23.48
CA GLU A 144 -7.80 1.05 23.16
C GLU A 144 -6.65 1.78 23.86
N GLN A 145 -6.32 1.41 25.10
CA GLN A 145 -5.26 2.08 25.86
C GLN A 145 -3.86 1.87 25.27
N ILE A 146 -3.65 0.79 24.50
CA ILE A 146 -2.39 0.52 23.81
C ILE A 146 -2.47 0.78 22.31
N TYR A 147 -3.66 1.09 21.78
CA TYR A 147 -3.86 1.47 20.38
C TYR A 147 -3.52 2.95 20.18
N MET A 148 -2.26 3.30 20.41
CA MET A 148 -1.71 4.65 20.31
C MET A 148 -0.25 4.61 19.87
N ALA A 149 0.25 5.74 19.38
CA ALA A 149 1.65 5.85 18.96
C ALA A 149 2.60 5.52 20.13
N SER A 150 3.67 4.79 19.82
CA SER A 150 4.73 4.36 20.75
C SER A 150 5.30 5.50 21.60
N GLU A 151 5.34 6.71 21.03
CA GLU A 151 5.80 7.94 21.68
C GLU A 151 4.94 8.29 22.91
N GLN A 152 3.64 8.02 22.87
CA GLN A 152 2.72 8.20 24.00
C GLN A 152 2.95 7.17 25.11
N LEU A 153 3.51 6.02 24.75
CA LEU A 153 3.93 4.96 25.67
C LEU A 153 5.37 5.17 26.18
N GLY A 154 6.10 6.17 25.65
CA GLY A 154 7.42 6.56 26.12
C GLY A 154 8.59 5.81 25.46
N TYR A 155 8.38 5.20 24.29
CA TYR A 155 9.44 4.57 23.50
C TYR A 155 9.35 4.95 22.02
N SER A 156 10.42 4.65 21.26
CA SER A 156 10.44 4.81 19.81
C SER A 156 11.44 3.83 19.19
N TYR A 157 11.28 3.56 17.89
CA TYR A 157 12.16 2.67 17.14
C TYR A 157 13.17 3.44 16.29
N ALA A 158 14.44 3.08 16.41
CA ALA A 158 15.50 3.57 15.54
C ALA A 158 15.57 2.75 14.24
N ILE A 159 14.48 2.72 13.49
CA ILE A 159 14.39 2.02 12.19
C ILE A 159 13.71 2.91 11.15
N GLU A 160 14.23 2.86 9.93
CA GLU A 160 13.63 3.53 8.78
C GLU A 160 13.02 2.48 7.85
N LEU A 161 11.71 2.34 7.91
CA LEU A 161 10.94 1.51 6.98
C LEU A 161 10.55 2.42 5.81
N GLU A 162 11.32 2.40 4.73
CA GLU A 162 11.19 3.35 3.60
C GLU A 162 9.73 3.68 3.22
N GLU A 163 9.44 4.97 3.09
CA GLU A 163 8.24 5.44 2.40
C GLU A 163 8.39 5.12 0.91
N THR A 164 7.37 4.47 0.34
CA THR A 164 7.25 4.45 -1.12
C THR A 164 6.87 5.87 -1.52
N ASP A 165 7.85 6.75 -1.73
CA ASP A 165 7.59 8.04 -2.36
C ASP A 165 7.18 7.71 -3.80
N SER A 166 5.87 7.51 -4.00
CA SER A 166 5.25 7.29 -5.31
C SER A 166 5.02 8.63 -6.01
N ARG A 167 5.27 9.76 -5.33
CA ARG A 167 5.24 11.11 -5.91
C ARG A 167 6.10 11.26 -7.16
N PRO A 168 7.32 10.71 -7.29
CA PRO A 168 8.12 10.81 -8.50
C PRO A 168 7.43 10.09 -9.67
N ALA A 169 6.88 8.89 -9.44
CA ALA A 169 6.20 8.11 -10.48
C ALA A 169 4.89 8.78 -10.93
N VAL A 170 4.08 9.27 -9.99
CA VAL A 170 2.84 10.00 -10.28
C VAL A 170 3.13 11.34 -10.95
N PHE A 171 4.19 12.04 -10.55
CA PHE A 171 4.59 13.30 -11.18
C PHE A 171 5.13 13.08 -12.60
N LEU A 172 5.91 12.02 -12.84
CA LEU A 172 6.40 11.63 -14.16
C LEU A 172 5.25 11.23 -15.10
N LEU A 173 4.33 10.40 -14.62
CA LEU A 173 3.14 9.99 -15.38
C LEU A 173 2.21 11.18 -15.66
N GLY A 174 1.95 12.03 -14.65
CA GLY A 174 1.12 13.22 -14.80
C GLY A 174 1.73 14.25 -15.76
N SER A 175 3.04 14.46 -15.69
CA SER A 175 3.75 15.40 -16.56
C SER A 175 3.81 14.92 -18.01
N THR A 176 4.01 13.62 -18.24
CA THR A 176 4.05 13.05 -19.59
C THR A 176 2.66 13.06 -20.25
N LEU A 177 1.62 12.64 -19.53
CA LEU A 177 0.24 12.69 -20.02
C LEU A 177 -0.24 14.12 -20.26
N GLY A 178 0.05 15.06 -19.35
CA GLY A 178 -0.28 16.47 -19.49
C GLY A 178 0.44 17.13 -20.67
N GLY A 179 1.73 16.82 -20.87
CA GLY A 179 2.51 17.31 -22.00
C GLY A 179 2.00 16.82 -23.36
N ILE A 180 1.65 15.53 -23.46
CA ILE A 180 1.05 14.95 -24.68
C ILE A 180 -0.29 15.63 -24.99
N PHE A 181 -1.14 15.83 -23.97
CA PHE A 181 -2.44 16.49 -24.13
C PHE A 181 -2.30 17.93 -24.63
N LEU A 182 -1.39 18.72 -24.05
CA LEU A 182 -1.12 20.10 -24.49
C LEU A 182 -0.56 20.15 -25.92
N GLY A 183 0.33 19.22 -26.26
CA GLY A 183 0.91 19.11 -27.60
C GLY A 183 -0.15 18.80 -28.66
N LEU A 184 -1.06 17.86 -28.37
CA LEU A 184 -2.18 17.53 -29.26
C LEU A 184 -3.15 18.70 -29.42
N LEU A 185 -3.45 19.43 -28.35
CA LEU A 185 -4.32 20.61 -28.41
C LEU A 185 -3.72 21.72 -29.30
N LEU A 186 -2.42 21.97 -29.17
CA LEU A 186 -1.69 22.93 -30.01
C LEU A 186 -1.68 22.52 -31.49
N LEU A 187 -1.44 21.24 -31.77
CA LEU A 187 -1.50 20.70 -33.14
C LEU A 187 -2.90 20.84 -33.75
N LEU A 188 -3.94 20.60 -32.95
CA LEU A 188 -5.33 20.73 -33.39
C LEU A 188 -5.67 22.20 -33.68
N LEU A 189 -5.18 23.12 -32.84
CA LEU A 189 -5.39 24.56 -33.01
C LEU A 189 -4.63 25.09 -34.25
N LEU A 190 -3.38 24.65 -34.45
CA LEU A 190 -2.59 24.99 -35.64
C LEU A 190 -3.21 24.44 -36.93
N SER A 191 -3.74 23.21 -36.90
CA SER A 191 -4.41 22.63 -38.07
C SER A 191 -5.73 23.33 -38.39
N VAL A 192 -6.51 23.74 -37.39
CA VAL A 192 -7.70 24.58 -37.59
C VAL A 192 -7.32 25.92 -38.21
N LEU A 193 -6.28 26.59 -37.68
CA LEU A 193 -5.78 27.86 -38.24
C LEU A 193 -5.26 27.68 -39.68
N TYR A 194 -4.56 26.60 -39.97
CA TYR A 194 -4.07 26.28 -41.31
C TYR A 194 -5.22 26.07 -42.30
N VAL A 195 -6.26 25.31 -41.91
CA VAL A 195 -7.45 25.10 -42.76
C VAL A 195 -8.21 26.42 -42.97
N GLN A 196 -8.33 27.27 -41.93
CA GLN A 196 -8.95 28.60 -42.07
C GLN A 196 -8.16 29.52 -42.99
N GLN A 197 -6.82 29.53 -42.91
CA GLN A 197 -5.98 30.31 -43.82
C GLN A 197 -6.07 29.79 -45.26
N ARG A 198 -6.08 28.48 -45.46
CA ARG A 198 -6.24 27.89 -46.79
C ARG A 198 -7.60 28.24 -47.40
N LYS A 199 -8.70 28.15 -46.63
CA LYS A 199 -10.03 28.60 -47.09
C LYS A 199 -10.05 30.08 -47.45
N LYS A 200 -9.36 30.95 -46.69
CA LYS A 200 -9.25 32.37 -47.03
C LYS A 200 -8.43 32.62 -48.30
N ARG A 201 -7.37 31.84 -48.55
CA ARG A 201 -6.57 31.92 -49.78
C ARG A 201 -7.30 31.39 -51.02
N GLU A 202 -8.14 30.37 -50.89
CA GLU A 202 -8.99 29.88 -51.98
C GLU A 202 -10.18 30.82 -52.28
N PHE A 203 -10.46 31.80 -51.41
CA PHE A 203 -11.50 32.83 -51.55
C PHE A 203 -10.94 34.24 -51.81
N GLU A 204 -9.76 34.39 -52.40
CA GLU A 204 -9.44 35.65 -53.09
C GLU A 204 -10.26 35.72 -54.39
N PRO A 205 -11.23 36.65 -54.53
CA PRO A 205 -11.94 36.81 -55.79
C PRO A 205 -10.93 37.28 -56.84
N LEU A 206 -11.02 36.73 -58.06
CA LEU A 206 -10.31 37.16 -59.27
C LEU A 206 -10.72 38.59 -59.68
N LEU A 207 -10.51 39.59 -58.82
CA LEU A 207 -10.82 41.00 -59.05
C LEU A 207 -9.68 41.75 -59.79
N ASN A 208 -8.57 41.06 -60.07
CA ASN A 208 -7.41 41.63 -60.78
C ASN A 208 -7.23 41.07 -62.21
N ALA A 209 -8.27 40.50 -62.80
CA ALA A 209 -8.24 40.16 -64.23
C ALA A 209 -8.58 41.43 -65.04
N GLU A 210 -7.55 42.16 -65.46
CA GLU A 210 -7.67 43.29 -66.38
C GLU A 210 -8.08 42.76 -67.76
N PHE A 211 -9.36 42.93 -68.13
CA PHE A 211 -9.85 42.60 -69.47
C PHE A 211 -9.38 43.67 -70.45
N THR A 212 -8.28 43.41 -71.16
CA THR A 212 -7.86 44.20 -72.32
C THR A 212 -8.90 44.07 -73.43
N THR A 213 -9.67 45.14 -73.65
CA THR A 213 -10.58 45.27 -74.78
C THR A 213 -9.77 45.72 -75.99
N THR A 214 -9.44 44.79 -76.89
CA THR A 214 -8.90 45.12 -78.22
C THR A 214 -10.02 45.72 -79.08
N LYS A 215 -10.03 47.04 -79.25
CA LYS A 215 -10.77 47.71 -80.32
C LYS A 215 -9.95 47.66 -81.60
N TYR A 216 -10.51 47.01 -82.63
CA TYR A 216 -10.09 47.14 -84.02
C TYR A 216 -10.55 48.49 -84.58
N THR A 217 -9.62 49.28 -85.13
CA THR A 217 -9.77 50.30 -86.20
C THR A 217 -8.35 50.79 -86.52
N GLU A 218 -7.70 50.30 -87.57
CA GLU A 218 -7.70 50.82 -88.95
C GLU A 218 -6.96 52.18 -89.15
N GLU A 219 -5.88 52.04 -89.92
CA GLU A 219 -5.39 52.91 -91.01
C GLU A 219 -4.40 54.08 -90.78
N ALA A 220 -3.35 53.97 -91.62
CA ALA A 220 -2.45 54.95 -92.26
C ALA A 220 -1.28 55.54 -91.44
#